data_AF-A0A9E4XXE7-F1
#
_entry.id   AF-A0A9E4XXE7-F1
#
_cell.length_a   1.000
_cell.length_b   1.000
_cell.length_c   1.000
_cell.angle_alpha   90.00
_cell.angle_beta   90.00
_cell.angle_gamma   90.00
#
_symmetry.space_group_name_H-M   'P 1'
#
loop_
_entity.id
_entity.type
_entity.pdbx_description
1 polymer ?
#
loop_
_entity_poly.entity_id
_entity_poly.type
_entity_poly.pdbx_seq_one_letter_code
_entity_poly.pdbx_strand_id
1 'polypeptide(L)'
;FIYDIVPRHFPDLSEQARPITESQARLKLTELYFRSVGAASTRELGKLFGWRKVKLTKAVQLAEQAGLVHSGLTDTTSGEDLIALTELR
;
A
#
# COMPACT_ATOMS: atom_id res chain seq x y z
N PHE A 1 26.78 -3.00 -20.35
CA PHE A 1 25.98 -2.73 -19.15
C PHE A 1 26.03 -3.97 -18.27
N ILE A 2 26.75 -3.92 -17.15
CA ILE A 2 26.75 -4.98 -16.15
C ILE A 2 25.48 -4.76 -15.33
N TYR A 3 24.52 -5.69 -15.42
CA TYR A 3 23.40 -5.74 -14.48
C TYR A 3 24.00 -6.19 -13.15
N ASP A 4 24.30 -5.23 -12.29
CA ASP A 4 24.70 -5.56 -10.94
C ASP A 4 23.50 -6.15 -10.22
N ILE A 5 23.70 -7.31 -9.61
CA ILE A 5 22.63 -8.08 -9.01
C ILE A 5 22.49 -7.66 -7.54
N VAL A 6 21.26 -7.37 -7.10
CA VAL A 6 20.94 -6.96 -5.72
C VAL A 6 21.58 -7.85 -4.65
N PRO A 7 21.64 -9.20 -4.80
CA PRO A 7 22.28 -10.06 -3.81
C PRO A 7 23.79 -9.83 -3.62
N ARG A 8 24.48 -9.14 -4.53
CA ARG A 8 25.92 -8.82 -4.37
C ARG A 8 26.15 -7.74 -3.32
N HIS A 9 25.28 -6.74 -3.28
CA HIS A 9 25.38 -5.63 -2.32
C HIS A 9 24.62 -5.91 -1.02
N PHE A 10 23.58 -6.74 -1.10
CA PHE A 10 22.75 -7.11 0.04
C PHE A 10 22.59 -8.64 0.10
N PRO A 11 23.65 -9.37 0.48
CA PRO A 11 23.64 -10.84 0.50
C PRO A 11 22.58 -11.40 1.47
N ASP A 12 22.34 -10.71 2.58
CA ASP A 12 21.38 -11.14 3.61
C ASP A 12 19.94 -10.73 3.33
N LEU A 13 19.68 -10.01 2.22
CA LEU A 13 18.34 -9.49 1.88
C LEU A 13 17.30 -10.62 1.78
N SER A 14 17.69 -11.76 1.21
CA SER A 14 16.81 -12.92 1.09
C SER A 14 16.41 -13.47 2.47
N GLU A 15 17.36 -13.55 3.41
CA GLU A 15 17.09 -14.02 4.78
C GLU A 15 16.22 -13.02 5.55
N GLN A 16 16.44 -11.71 5.36
CA GLN A 16 15.62 -10.66 5.97
C GLN A 16 14.20 -10.61 5.39
N ALA A 17 14.04 -10.98 4.11
CA ALA A 17 12.73 -10.99 3.43
C ALA A 17 11.92 -12.25 3.70
N ARG A 18 12.56 -13.39 4.03
CA ARG A 18 11.88 -14.66 4.36
C ARG A 18 10.68 -14.56 5.32
N PRO A 19 10.77 -13.81 6.44
CA PRO A 19 9.63 -13.71 7.36
C PRO A 19 8.50 -12.80 6.84
N ILE A 20 8.73 -11.99 5.81
CA ILE A 20 7.75 -11.02 5.32
C ILE A 20 6.79 -11.71 4.36
N THR A 21 5.55 -11.90 4.82
CA THR A 21 4.49 -12.41 3.95
C THR A 21 4.09 -11.38 2.90
N GLU A 22 3.58 -11.85 1.75
CA GLU A 22 3.07 -10.97 0.69
C GLU A 22 1.99 -10.01 1.20
N SER A 23 1.18 -10.43 2.19
CA SER A 23 0.16 -9.58 2.81
C SER A 23 0.77 -8.47 3.67
N GLN A 24 1.80 -8.76 4.45
CA GLN A 24 2.53 -7.74 5.23
C GLN A 24 3.24 -6.75 4.31
N ALA A 25 3.88 -7.23 3.25
CA ALA A 25 4.53 -6.37 2.26
C ALA A 25 3.52 -5.40 1.62
N ARG A 26 2.37 -5.91 1.19
CA ARG A 26 1.30 -5.07 0.62
C ARG A 26 0.77 -4.06 1.62
N LEU A 27 0.49 -4.47 2.85
CA LEU A 27 0.02 -3.57 3.90
C LEU A 27 1.01 -2.42 4.10
N LYS A 28 2.32 -2.73 4.17
CA LYS A 28 3.35 -1.71 4.33
C LYS A 28 3.44 -0.75 3.14
N LEU A 29 3.32 -1.27 1.92
CA LEU A 29 3.29 -0.44 0.71
C LEU A 29 2.07 0.49 0.68
N THR A 30 0.90 -0.03 1.04
CA THR A 30 -0.34 0.76 1.16
C THR A 30 -0.21 1.84 2.23
N GLU A 31 0.32 1.51 3.41
CA GLU A 31 0.62 2.46 4.48
C GLU A 31 1.54 3.59 4.01
N LEU A 32 2.68 3.25 3.40
CA LEU A 32 3.65 4.23 2.92
C LEU A 32 3.07 5.13 1.83
N TYR A 33 2.26 4.57 0.95
CA TYR A 33 1.57 5.36 -0.07
C TYR A 33 0.65 6.38 0.58
N PHE A 34 -0.26 5.95 1.46
CA PHE A 34 -1.17 6.86 2.16
C PHE A 34 -0.40 7.90 2.96
N ARG A 35 0.68 7.53 3.67
CA ARG A 35 1.59 8.48 4.36
C ARG A 35 2.17 9.55 3.44
N SER A 36 2.41 9.22 2.18
CA SER A 36 2.99 10.14 1.20
C SER A 36 1.95 11.07 0.55
N VAL A 37 0.73 10.60 0.31
CA VAL A 37 -0.31 11.36 -0.42
C VAL A 37 -1.42 11.93 0.47
N GLY A 38 -1.51 11.48 1.72
CA GLY A 38 -2.54 11.86 2.69
C GLY A 38 -3.87 11.16 2.47
N ALA A 39 -4.43 11.25 1.27
CA ALA A 39 -5.66 10.58 0.87
C ALA A 39 -5.58 10.09 -0.58
N ALA A 40 -6.17 8.93 -0.85
CA ALA A 40 -6.23 8.34 -2.19
C ALA A 40 -7.39 7.37 -2.34
N SER A 41 -7.83 7.13 -3.57
CA SER A 41 -8.86 6.15 -3.86
C SER A 41 -8.27 4.75 -4.10
N THR A 42 -9.10 3.72 -3.93
CA THR A 42 -8.71 2.32 -4.27
C THR A 42 -8.31 2.17 -5.75
N ARG A 43 -8.82 3.04 -6.62
CA ARG A 43 -8.49 3.06 -8.05
C ARG A 43 -7.06 3.55 -8.29
N GLU A 44 -6.62 4.56 -7.56
CA GLU A 44 -5.25 5.09 -7.64
C GLU A 44 -4.23 4.07 -7.14
N LEU A 45 -4.53 3.42 -6.01
CA LEU A 45 -3.77 2.26 -5.51
C LEU A 45 -3.66 1.16 -6.57
N GLY A 46 -4.76 0.85 -7.26
CA GLY A 46 -4.78 -0.14 -8.33
C GLY A 46 -3.95 0.24 -9.54
N LYS A 47 -3.95 1.52 -9.93
CA LYS A 47 -3.11 2.04 -11.01
C LYS A 47 -1.63 2.03 -10.64
N LEU A 48 -1.28 2.38 -9.40
CA LEU A 48 0.09 2.46 -8.93
C LEU A 48 0.73 1.07 -8.78
N PHE A 49 0.03 0.16 -8.10
CA PHE A 49 0.58 -1.15 -7.74
C PHE A 49 0.22 -2.28 -8.71
N GLY A 50 -0.74 -2.06 -9.62
CA GLY A 50 -1.19 -3.06 -10.60
C GLY A 50 -1.83 -4.30 -9.98
N TRP A 51 -2.26 -4.22 -8.70
CA TRP A 51 -2.84 -5.36 -8.00
C TRP A 51 -4.26 -5.67 -8.49
N ARG A 52 -4.62 -6.96 -8.47
CA ARG A 52 -6.01 -7.38 -8.73
C ARG A 52 -6.93 -6.79 -7.66
N LYS A 53 -8.18 -6.48 -8.03
CA LYS A 53 -9.21 -5.89 -7.16
C LYS A 53 -9.34 -6.60 -5.81
N VAL A 54 -9.34 -7.94 -5.79
CA VAL A 54 -9.40 -8.75 -4.56
C VAL A 54 -8.23 -8.46 -3.60
N LYS A 55 -7.01 -8.31 -4.13
CA LYS A 55 -5.81 -8.00 -3.33
C LYS A 55 -5.85 -6.57 -2.82
N LEU A 56 -6.34 -5.62 -3.63
CA LEU A 56 -6.52 -4.22 -3.23
C LEU A 56 -7.52 -4.09 -2.09
N THR A 57 -8.72 -4.66 -2.23
CA THR A 57 -9.75 -4.61 -1.19
C THR A 57 -9.24 -5.22 0.11
N LYS A 58 -8.53 -6.35 0.04
CA LYS A 58 -7.94 -6.98 1.23
C LYS A 58 -6.85 -6.12 1.87
N ALA A 59 -6.00 -5.45 1.09
CA ALA A 59 -4.97 -4.57 1.62
C ALA A 59 -5.56 -3.33 2.31
N VAL A 60 -6.61 -2.74 1.72
CA VAL A 60 -7.34 -1.62 2.32
C VAL A 60 -8.05 -2.04 3.60
N GLN A 61 -8.74 -3.17 3.60
CA GLN A 61 -9.39 -3.70 4.81
C GLN A 61 -8.38 -3.95 5.94
N LEU A 62 -7.21 -4.50 5.62
CA LEU A 62 -6.15 -4.69 6.61
C LEU A 62 -5.59 -3.34 7.12
N ALA A 63 -5.46 -2.34 6.24
CA ALA A 63 -5.01 -1.01 6.62
C ALA A 63 -6.03 -0.29 7.52
N GLU A 64 -7.33 -0.48 7.25
CA GLU A 64 -8.42 0.05 8.06
C GLU A 64 -8.50 -0.65 9.42
N GLN A 65 -8.39 -1.99 9.45
CA GLN A 65 -8.29 -2.76 10.70
C GLN A 65 -7.07 -2.39 11.54
N ALA A 66 -5.96 -2.02 10.89
CA ALA A 66 -4.76 -1.54 11.56
C ALA A 66 -4.88 -0.09 12.06
N GLY A 67 -5.99 0.61 11.78
CA GLY A 67 -6.21 2.00 12.16
C GLY A 67 -5.31 3.00 11.43
N LEU A 68 -4.74 2.60 10.28
CA LEU A 68 -3.86 3.45 9.48
C LEU A 68 -4.65 4.37 8.53
N VAL A 69 -5.80 3.89 8.07
CA VAL A 69 -6.66 4.59 7.13
C VAL A 69 -8.12 4.50 7.56
N HIS A 70 -8.90 5.50 7.15
CA HIS A 70 -10.35 5.50 7.31
C HIS A 70 -11.01 5.65 5.94
N SER A 71 -11.96 4.75 5.66
CA SER A 71 -12.83 4.86 4.49
C SER A 71 -14.08 5.67 4.86
N GLY A 72 -14.60 6.47 3.93
CA GLY A 72 -15.85 7.22 4.15
C GLY A 72 -15.80 8.71 3.85
N LEU A 73 -14.73 9.19 3.22
CA LEU A 73 -14.73 10.53 2.62
C LEU A 73 -15.33 10.41 1.22
N THR A 74 -16.52 10.98 1.03
CA THR A 74 -17.09 11.12 -0.32
C THR A 74 -16.42 12.31 -0.97
N ASP A 75 -15.67 12.09 -2.06
CA ASP A 75 -15.08 13.20 -2.80
C ASP A 75 -16.20 14.04 -3.44
N THR A 76 -16.32 15.31 -3.04
CA THR A 76 -17.28 16.26 -3.62
C THR A 76 -17.01 16.56 -5.09
N THR A 77 -15.83 16.20 -5.61
CA THR A 77 -15.41 16.52 -6.98
C THR A 77 -15.57 15.35 -7.96
N SER A 78 -15.72 14.10 -7.51
CA SER A 78 -15.88 12.95 -8.42
C SER A 78 -16.76 11.79 -7.96
N GLY A 79 -17.38 11.85 -6.77
CA GLY A 79 -18.29 10.79 -6.30
C GLY A 79 -17.62 9.42 -6.12
N GLU A 80 -16.29 9.38 -6.05
CA GLU A 80 -15.52 8.19 -5.67
C GLU A 80 -15.31 8.16 -4.15
N ASP A 81 -15.28 6.95 -3.58
CA ASP A 81 -14.95 6.73 -2.17
C ASP A 81 -13.45 6.96 -1.96
N LEU A 82 -13.12 8.05 -1.24
CA LEU A 82 -11.77 8.36 -0.80
C LEU A 82 -11.44 7.65 0.51
N ILE A 83 -10.20 7.19 0.59
CA ILE A 83 -9.60 6.61 1.78
C ILE A 83 -8.50 7.59 2.23
N ALA A 84 -8.56 8.04 3.48
CA ALA A 84 -7.59 8.99 4.02
C ALA A 84 -6.84 8.40 5.22
N LEU A 85 -5.63 8.91 5.46
CA LEU A 85 -4.90 8.64 6.70
C LEU A 85 -5.71 9.09 7.92
N THR A 86 -5.68 8.27 8.95
CA THR A 86 -6.32 8.58 10.24
C THR A 86 -5.68 9.79 10.94
N GLU A 87 -4.39 10.06 10.68
CA GLU A 87 -3.64 11.18 11.30
C GLU A 87 -4.00 12.57 10.74
N LEU A 88 -4.76 12.66 9.64
CA LEU A 88 -5.17 13.93 9.02
C LEU A 88 -6.56 14.42 9.47
N ARG A 89 -7.08 13.89 10.59
CA ARG A 89 -8.32 14.34 11.22
C ARG A 89 -8.10 15.47 12.22
#